data_AF-A0A978RZZ9-F1
#
_entry.id   AF-A0A978RZZ9-F1
#
_cell.length_a   1.000
_cell.length_b   1.000
_cell.length_c   1.000
_cell.angle_alpha   90.00
_cell.angle_beta   90.00
_cell.angle_gamma   90.00
#
_symmetry.space_group_name_H-M   'P 1'
#
loop_
_entity.id
_entity.type
_entity.pdbx_description
1 polymer ?
#
loop_
_entity_poly.entity_id
_entity_poly.type
_entity_poly.pdbx_seq_one_letter_code
_entity_poly.pdbx_strand_id
1 'polypeptide(L)' 'MSINLTGTIKRIDIGTGAWALAATDGKTYEIARGAPKEMLKAGQQVKVIGNVRDDVMTFAAIGPVLEVQTFEPVG' A
#
# COMPACT_ATOMS: atom_id res chain seq x y z
N MET A 1 0.84 0.97 -14.08
CA MET A 1 1.16 -0.47 -14.33
C MET A 1 0.37 -1.34 -13.35
N SER A 2 -0.34 -2.37 -13.81
CA SER A 2 -1.07 -3.28 -12.90
C SER A 2 -0.15 -4.34 -12.28
N ILE A 3 -0.34 -4.63 -10.99
CA ILE A 3 0.48 -5.57 -10.20
C ILE A 3 -0.40 -6.45 -9.31
N ASN A 4 0.14 -7.61 -8.93
CA ASN A 4 -0.44 -8.51 -7.95
C ASN A 4 0.64 -8.87 -6.93
N LEU A 5 0.47 -8.41 -5.69
CA LEU A 5 1.49 -8.53 -4.64
C LEU A 5 0.89 -9.03 -3.34
N THR A 6 1.71 -9.72 -2.56
CA THR A 6 1.45 -10.00 -1.15
C THR A 6 2.35 -9.11 -0.31
N GLY A 7 1.84 -8.65 0.84
CA GLY A 7 2.65 -7.84 1.74
C GLY A 7 1.98 -7.62 3.09
N THR A 8 2.69 -6.89 3.95
CA THR A 8 2.20 -6.48 5.27
C THR A 8 1.87 -5.00 5.25
N ILE A 9 0.67 -4.67 5.74
CA ILE A 9 0.24 -3.28 5.90
C ILE A 9 1.01 -2.63 7.06
N LYS A 10 1.56 -1.45 6.80
CA LYS A 10 2.30 -0.65 7.77
C LYS A 10 1.69 0.75 7.84
N ARG A 11 1.61 1.28 9.06
CA ARG A 11 1.46 2.71 9.27
C ARG A 11 2.86 3.29 9.45
N ILE A 12 3.22 4.27 8.64
CA ILE A 12 4.47 5.00 8.73
C ILE A 12 4.20 6.34 9.41
N ASP A 13 4.88 6.59 10.52
CA ASP A 13 4.74 7.81 11.31
C ASP A 13 5.60 8.93 10.72
N ILE A 14 5.14 9.50 9.60
CA ILE A 14 5.74 10.66 8.93
C ILE A 14 4.68 11.73 8.70
N GLY A 15 4.89 12.95 9.19
CA GLY A 15 3.88 14.02 9.13
C GLY A 15 2.56 13.59 9.77
N THR A 16 1.47 13.58 9.00
CA THR A 16 0.14 13.09 9.43
C THR A 16 0.00 11.56 9.41
N GLY A 17 1.07 10.87 9.02
CA GLY A 17 1.14 9.44 8.79
C GLY A 17 0.78 9.04 7.36
N ALA A 18 1.42 7.96 6.88
CA ALA A 18 1.16 7.35 5.58
C ALA A 18 0.92 5.85 5.74
N TRP A 19 0.07 5.30 4.88
CA TRP A 19 -0.14 3.86 4.81
C TRP A 19 0.77 3.27 3.74
N ALA A 20 1.36 2.11 4.04
CA ALA A 20 2.25 1.43 3.11
C ALA A 20 1.99 -0.07 3.08
N LEU A 21 2.29 -0.68 1.94
CA LEU A 21 2.41 -2.12 1.78
C LEU A 21 3.92 -2.45 1.72
N ALA A 22 4.42 -3.10 2.77
CA ALA A 22 5.73 -3.74 2.71
C ALA A 22 5.58 -5.08 1.99
N ALA A 23 5.91 -5.11 0.71
CA ALA A 23 5.67 -6.24 -0.17
C ALA A 23 6.76 -7.33 -0.01
N THR A 24 6.38 -8.57 -0.33
CA THR A 24 7.30 -9.72 -0.26
C THR A 24 8.41 -9.68 -1.30
N ASP A 25 8.30 -8.82 -2.32
CA ASP A 25 9.37 -8.53 -3.29
C ASP A 25 10.48 -7.62 -2.73
N GLY A 26 10.36 -7.20 -1.46
CA GLY A 26 11.31 -6.33 -0.78
C GLY A 26 11.07 -4.83 -1.01
N LYS A 27 10.05 -4.46 -1.78
CA LYS A 27 9.70 -3.05 -2.01
C LYS A 27 8.64 -2.57 -1.03
N THR A 28 8.65 -1.26 -0.81
CA THR A 28 7.59 -0.55 -0.09
C THR A 28 6.76 0.23 -1.09
N TYR A 29 5.45 0.08 -1.03
CA TYR A 29 4.51 0.85 -1.83
C TYR A 29 3.69 1.76 -0.91
N GLU A 30 3.59 3.04 -1.24
CA GLU A 30 2.69 3.95 -0.53
C GLU A 30 1.25 3.68 -0.99
N ILE A 31 0.34 3.45 -0.06
CA ILE A 31 -1.06 3.18 -0.39
C ILE A 31 -1.76 4.50 -0.70
N ALA A 32 -2.33 4.60 -1.91
CA ALA A 32 -3.07 5.78 -2.34
C ALA A 32 -4.25 6.08 -1.39
N ARG A 33 -4.59 7.36 -1.29
CA ARG A 33 -5.78 7.80 -0.55
C ARG A 33 -7.03 7.15 -1.17
N GLY A 34 -7.99 6.78 -0.31
CA GLY A 34 -9.25 6.15 -0.74
C GLY A 34 -9.23 4.62 -0.72
N ALA A 35 -8.11 3.99 -0.36
CA ALA A 35 -8.08 2.55 -0.13
C ALA A 35 -9.12 2.12 0.95
N PRO A 36 -9.69 0.90 0.85
CA PRO A 36 -10.68 0.41 1.79
C PRO A 36 -10.15 0.45 3.24
N LYS A 37 -10.92 1.07 4.16
CA LYS A 37 -10.50 1.22 5.57
C LYS A 37 -10.22 -0.12 6.25
N GLU A 38 -10.88 -1.19 5.82
CA GLU A 38 -10.71 -2.54 6.35
C GLU A 38 -9.34 -3.13 6.06
N MET A 39 -8.68 -2.69 4.99
CA MET A 39 -7.30 -3.05 4.64
C MET A 39 -6.28 -2.28 5.48
N LEU A 40 -6.61 -1.07 5.93
CA LEU A 40 -5.69 -0.15 6.58
C LEU A 40 -5.50 -0.47 8.08
N LYS A 41 -5.00 -1.67 8.36
CA LYS A 41 -4.69 -2.17 9.70
C LYS A 41 -3.23 -2.58 9.77
N ALA A 42 -2.47 -1.90 10.62
CA ALA A 42 -1.05 -2.19 10.78
C ALA A 42 -0.83 -3.65 11.21
N GLY A 43 0.11 -4.34 10.55
CA GLY A 43 0.42 -5.74 10.80
C GLY A 43 -0.42 -6.74 9.99
N GLN A 44 -1.52 -6.32 9.35
CA GLN A 44 -2.33 -7.20 8.51
C GLN A 44 -1.55 -7.64 7.27
N GLN A 45 -1.53 -8.95 6.99
CA GLN A 45 -1.07 -9.47 5.72
C GLN A 45 -2.21 -9.47 4.70
N VAL A 46 -1.90 -9.05 3.48
CA VAL A 46 -2.88 -8.98 2.40
C VAL A 46 -2.25 -9.38 1.08
N LYS A 47 -3.06 -9.96 0.22
CA LYS A 47 -2.84 -9.99 -1.23
C LYS A 47 -3.59 -8.83 -1.86
N VAL A 48 -2.95 -8.12 -2.77
CA VAL A 48 -3.46 -6.89 -3.39
C VAL A 48 -3.34 -6.99 -4.89
N ILE A 49 -4.41 -6.62 -5.59
CA ILE A 49 -4.37 -6.28 -7.01
C ILE A 49 -4.56 -4.77 -7.12
N GLY A 50 -3.65 -4.10 -7.81
CA GLY A 50 -3.66 -2.64 -7.91
C GLY A 50 -2.82 -2.10 -9.05
N ASN A 51 -2.81 -0.77 -9.16
CA ASN A 51 -1.99 -0.06 -10.13
C ASN A 51 -0.92 0.76 -9.44
N VAL A 52 0.32 0.63 -9.90
CA VAL A 52 1.36 1.62 -9.61
C VAL A 52 1.05 2.89 -10.41
N ARG A 53 0.97 4.01 -9.69
CA ARG A 53 0.73 5.36 -10.17
C ARG A 53 2.05 6.14 -10.17
N ASP A 54 2.59 6.35 -11.35
CA ASP A 54 3.78 7.17 -11.63
C ASP A 54 3.44 8.65 -11.85
N ASP A 55 2.15 8.95 -12.05
CA ASP A 55 1.58 10.28 -12.24
C ASP A 55 1.20 10.98 -10.92
N VAL A 56 1.41 10.32 -9.78
CA VAL A 56 1.03 10.84 -8.47
C VAL A 56 2.26 11.02 -7.59
N MET A 57 2.46 12.24 -7.09
CA MET A 57 3.45 12.54 -6.07
C MET A 57 2.79 12.69 -4.69
N THR A 58 3.44 12.19 -3.66
CA THR A 58 2.98 12.27 -2.27
C THR A 58 3.97 13.03 -1.40
N PHE A 59 3.49 13.59 -0.30
CA PHE A 59 4.35 14.26 0.68
C PHE A 59 5.22 13.28 1.47
N ALA A 60 4.78 12.03 1.63
CA ALA A 60 5.54 11.03 2.37
C ALA A 60 6.73 10.50 1.58
N ALA A 61 6.61 10.39 0.25
CA ALA A 61 7.67 9.96 -0.66
C ALA A 61 8.39 8.67 -0.22
N ILE A 62 7.63 7.71 0.32
CA ILE A 62 8.16 6.45 0.90
C ILE A 62 8.24 5.30 -0.11
N GLY A 63 7.87 5.54 -1.36
CA GLY A 63 7.87 4.56 -2.43
C GLY A 63 6.90 4.92 -3.55
N PRO A 64 6.81 4.07 -4.59
CA PRO A 64 5.77 4.20 -5.62
C PRO A 64 4.37 4.15 -5.00
N VAL A 65 3.46 4.96 -5.55
CA VAL A 65 2.07 5.01 -5.10
C VAL A 65 1.29 3.84 -5.69
N LEU A 66 0.62 3.08 -4.83
CA LEU A 66 -0.24 1.94 -5.18
C LEU A 66 -1.70 2.31 -4.99
N GLU A 67 -2.42 2.40 -6.10
CA GLU A 67 -3.88 2.45 -6.13
C GLU A 67 -4.44 1.04 -6.03
N VAL A 68 -5.07 0.74 -4.90
CA VAL A 68 -5.65 -0.58 -4.60
C VAL A 68 -6.98 -0.74 -5.33
N GLN A 69 -7.12 -1.78 -6.14
CA GLN A 69 -8.40 -2.14 -6.76
C GLN A 69 -9.12 -3.17 -5.90
N THR A 70 -8.43 -4.24 -5.51
CA THR A 70 -8.96 -5.28 -4.62
C THR A 70 -7.89 -5.73 -3.63
N PHE A 71 -8.34 -6.23 -2.48
CA PHE A 71 -7.46 -6.85 -1.49
C PHE A 71 -8.15 -8.05 -0.85
N GLU A 72 -7.34 -9.01 -0.43
CA GLU A 72 -7.75 -10.19 0.31
C GLU A 72 -6.83 -10.35 1.53
N PRO A 73 -7.36 -10.41 2.76
CA PRO A 73 -6.56 -10.76 3.93
C PRO A 73 -5.95 -12.14 3.78
N VAL A 74 -4.68 -12.28 4.14
CA VAL A 74 -4.01 -13.57 4.28
C VAL A 74 -4.10 -13.95 5.77
N GLY A 75 -4.75 -15.09 6.05
CA GLY A 75 -4.96 -15.61 7.39
C GLY A 75 -3.71 -16.21 8.01
#